data_AF-A0A7S0Z9D8-F1
#
_entry.id   AF-A0A7S0Z9D8-F1
#
_cell.length_a   1.000
_cell.length_b   1.000
_cell.length_c   1.000
_cell.angle_alpha   90.00
_cell.angle_beta   90.00
_cell.angle_gamma   90.00
#
_symmetry.space_group_name_H-M   'P 1'
#
loop_
_entity.id
_entity.type
_entity.pdbx_description
1 polymer ?
#
loop_
_entity_poly.entity_id
_entity_poly.type
_entity_poly.pdbx_seq_one_letter_code
_entity_poly.pdbx_strand_id
1 'polypeptide(L)'
;EHSIAVNVLAYDATYARWNLLKEIRGGSLPTRAELTARARCSTWSPTTTARGALDLAIVAGTQCVIYEFTGVTVNSVESAREIGMLAHEYEVNNASWNASGSALATAARDGVVRLWTANLQSGAWQEYAETK
;
A
#
# COMPACT_ATOMS: atom_id res chain seq x y z
N GLU A 1 14.15 -11.08 -12.50
CA GLU A 1 13.58 -10.43 -11.31
C GLU A 1 12.49 -9.47 -11.74
N HIS A 2 11.23 -9.83 -11.53
CA HIS A 2 10.10 -8.92 -11.76
C HIS A 2 9.60 -8.46 -10.38
N SER A 3 10.15 -7.34 -9.89
CA SER A 3 9.68 -6.71 -8.66
C SER A 3 8.57 -5.70 -8.94
N ILE A 4 7.65 -5.55 -8.00
CA ILE A 4 6.65 -4.47 -8.06
C ILE A 4 7.38 -3.17 -7.79
N ALA A 5 7.26 -2.23 -8.73
CA ALA A 5 7.76 -0.88 -8.58
C ALA A 5 6.57 0.07 -8.39
N VAL A 6 6.68 0.93 -7.38
CA VAL A 6 5.76 2.05 -7.14
C VAL A 6 6.48 3.31 -7.58
N ASN A 7 5.95 3.96 -8.61
CA ASN A 7 6.48 5.22 -9.12
C ASN A 7 5.66 6.39 -8.58
N VAL A 8 6.35 7.30 -7.90
CA VAL A 8 5.81 8.54 -7.36
C VAL A 8 6.10 9.64 -8.36
N LEU A 9 5.03 10.25 -8.89
CA LEU A 9 5.12 11.26 -9.93
C LEU A 9 4.56 12.59 -9.40
N ALA A 10 5.19 13.70 -9.78
CA ALA A 10 4.63 15.03 -9.60
C ALA A 10 4.30 15.64 -10.96
N TYR A 11 3.17 16.35 -11.02
CA TYR A 11 2.76 17.05 -12.23
C TYR A 11 3.39 18.44 -12.28
N ASP A 12 4.17 18.67 -13.33
CA ASP A 12 4.77 19.97 -13.63
C ASP A 12 3.86 20.72 -14.59
N ALA A 13 3.10 21.66 -14.05
CA ALA A 13 2.17 22.49 -14.82
C ALA A 13 2.87 23.43 -15.81
N THR A 14 4.14 23.78 -15.57
CA THR A 14 4.91 24.68 -16.45
C THR A 14 5.18 24.01 -17.79
N TYR A 15 5.52 22.73 -17.76
CA TYR A 15 5.87 21.94 -18.95
C TYR A 15 4.81 20.89 -19.31
N ALA A 16 3.65 20.92 -18.64
CA ALA A 16 2.54 20.00 -18.80
C ALA A 16 2.96 18.52 -18.82
N ARG A 17 3.89 18.13 -17.92
CA ARG A 17 4.47 16.77 -17.88
C ARG A 17 4.51 16.18 -16.48
N TRP A 18 4.57 14.86 -16.41
CA TRP A 18 4.83 14.15 -15.16
C TRP A 18 6.33 13.93 -14.98
N ASN A 19 6.86 14.36 -13.83
CA ASN A 19 8.24 14.12 -13.44
C ASN A 19 8.28 12.97 -12.40
N LEU A 20 9.18 12.01 -12.58
CA LEU A 20 9.44 10.96 -11.59
C LEU A 20 10.17 11.57 -10.39
N LEU A 21 9.52 11.52 -9.22
CA LEU A 21 10.12 11.95 -7.96
C LEU A 21 10.84 10.80 -7.25
N LYS A 22 10.22 9.62 -7.23
CA LYS A 22 10.75 8.47 -6.50
C LYS A 22 10.26 7.17 -7.12
N GLU A 23 11.14 6.18 -7.22
CA GLU A 23 10.78 4.79 -7.52
C GLU A 23 11.03 3.98 -6.25
N ILE A 24 10.01 3.27 -5.79
CA ILE A 24 10.10 2.36 -4.64
C ILE A 24 9.97 0.96 -5.19
N ARG A 25 11.03 0.17 -5.04
CA ARG A 25 11.00 -1.26 -5.36
C ARG A 25 10.71 -1.99 -4.06
N GLY A 26 9.51 -2.56 -3.95
CA GLY A 26 9.04 -3.25 -2.74
C GLY A 26 8.49 -4.64 -3.07
N GLY A 27 8.40 -5.48 -2.05
CA GLY A 27 7.91 -6.86 -2.16
C GLY A 27 8.90 -7.81 -2.83
N SER A 28 9.67 -8.55 -2.03
CA SER A 28 10.15 -9.86 -2.47
C SER A 28 8.92 -10.79 -2.53
N LEU A 29 8.27 -10.86 -3.69
CA LEU A 29 7.18 -11.80 -3.90
C LEU A 29 7.74 -13.23 -3.80
N PRO A 30 7.06 -14.17 -3.13
CA PRO A 30 7.46 -15.57 -3.20
C PRO A 30 7.40 -16.04 -4.66
N THR A 31 8.38 -16.84 -5.06
CA THR A 31 8.75 -17.28 -6.42
C THR A 31 7.62 -17.77 -7.35
N ARG A 32 6.43 -18.08 -6.84
CA ARG A 32 5.26 -18.49 -7.63
C ARG A 32 4.25 -17.36 -7.92
N ALA A 33 4.30 -16.25 -7.16
CA ALA A 33 3.50 -15.05 -7.39
C ALA A 33 4.14 -14.09 -8.43
N GLU A 34 5.39 -14.34 -8.81
CA GLU A 34 6.19 -13.51 -9.73
C GLU A 34 5.63 -13.40 -11.15
N LEU A 35 4.80 -14.36 -11.59
CA LEU A 35 4.34 -14.43 -12.99
C LEU A 35 3.04 -13.66 -13.28
N THR A 36 2.30 -13.22 -12.25
CA THR A 36 0.95 -12.63 -12.44
C THR A 36 0.65 -11.40 -11.58
N ALA A 37 1.54 -10.96 -10.69
CA ALA A 37 1.27 -9.91 -9.71
C ALA A 37 1.19 -8.50 -10.32
N ARG A 38 0.12 -8.23 -11.08
CA ARG A 38 -0.32 -6.87 -11.39
C ARG A 38 -0.93 -6.26 -10.14
N ALA A 39 -0.67 -4.98 -9.91
CA ALA A 39 -1.40 -4.23 -8.91
C ALA A 39 -2.91 -4.25 -9.28
N ARG A 40 -3.74 -4.75 -8.37
CA ARG A 40 -5.20 -4.82 -8.53
C ARG A 40 -5.91 -3.60 -7.99
N CYS A 41 -5.37 -3.01 -6.92
CA CYS A 41 -5.95 -1.87 -6.23
C CYS A 41 -4.83 -1.02 -5.64
N SER A 42 -5.01 0.30 -5.65
CA SER A 42 -4.24 1.24 -4.86
C SER A 42 -5.21 2.18 -4.14
N THR A 43 -5.02 2.37 -2.84
CA THR A 43 -5.93 3.18 -2.02
C THR A 43 -5.18 3.96 -0.94
N TRP A 44 -5.33 5.28 -0.96
CA TRP A 44 -4.77 6.16 0.07
C TRP A 44 -5.61 6.09 1.34
N SER A 45 -4.95 6.15 2.49
CA SER A 45 -5.61 6.48 3.74
C SER A 45 -6.30 7.83 3.57
N PRO A 46 -7.58 7.97 3.97
CA PRO A 46 -8.31 9.22 3.85
C PRO A 46 -7.81 10.29 4.82
N THR A 47 -7.02 9.91 5.82
CA THR A 47 -6.48 10.78 6.85
C THR A 47 -4.96 10.71 6.84
N THR A 48 -4.33 11.83 7.20
CA THR A 48 -2.93 11.82 7.59
C THR A 48 -2.78 11.12 8.93
N THR A 49 -1.69 10.38 9.12
CA THR A 49 -1.32 9.86 10.42
C THR A 49 -1.12 11.01 11.42
N ALA A 50 -1.08 10.71 12.72
CA ALA A 50 -0.81 11.71 13.76
C ALA A 50 0.54 12.45 13.57
N ARG A 51 1.46 11.89 12.79
CA ARG A 51 2.76 12.49 12.44
C ARG A 51 2.73 13.28 11.12
N GLY A 52 1.56 13.45 10.51
CA GLY A 52 1.40 14.12 9.21
C GLY A 52 1.83 13.28 8.01
N ALA A 53 1.99 11.96 8.17
CA ALA A 53 2.32 11.07 7.06
C ALA A 53 1.07 10.68 6.27
N LEU A 54 1.25 10.37 4.97
CA LEU A 54 0.20 9.82 4.11
C LEU A 54 0.48 8.33 3.88
N ASP A 55 -0.52 7.48 4.13
CA ASP A 55 -0.38 6.05 3.93
C ASP A 55 -1.09 5.59 2.66
N LEU A 56 -0.47 4.68 1.90
CA LEU A 56 -1.00 4.10 0.67
C LEU A 56 -0.97 2.57 0.77
N ALA A 57 -2.10 1.92 0.57
CA ALA A 57 -2.18 0.48 0.41
C ALA A 57 -2.19 0.11 -1.07
N ILE A 58 -1.37 -0.88 -1.45
CA ILE A 58 -1.32 -1.44 -2.81
C ILE A 58 -1.51 -2.95 -2.72
N VAL A 59 -2.48 -3.44 -3.47
CA VAL A 59 -2.77 -4.87 -3.57
C VAL A 59 -2.14 -5.44 -4.83
N ALA A 60 -1.37 -6.52 -4.70
CA ALA A 60 -0.84 -7.27 -5.83
C ALA A 60 -0.65 -8.76 -5.47
N GLY A 61 -1.16 -9.64 -6.33
CA GLY A 61 -1.10 -11.08 -6.07
C GLY A 61 -1.78 -11.44 -4.75
N THR A 62 -1.04 -12.10 -3.86
CA THR A 62 -1.50 -12.52 -2.52
C THR A 62 -1.11 -11.55 -1.41
N GLN A 63 -0.68 -10.34 -1.76
CA GLN A 63 -0.16 -9.37 -0.80
C GLN A 63 -0.89 -8.04 -0.91
N CYS A 64 -1.04 -7.37 0.23
CA CYS A 64 -1.33 -5.95 0.32
C CYS A 64 -0.16 -5.26 1.03
N VAL A 65 0.53 -4.35 0.36
CA VAL A 65 1.68 -3.63 0.89
C VAL A 65 1.24 -2.22 1.27
N ILE A 66 1.70 -1.75 2.43
CA ILE A 66 1.39 -0.41 2.95
C ILE A 66 2.66 0.43 2.93
N TYR A 67 2.55 1.60 2.30
CA TYR A 67 3.61 2.58 2.18
C TYR A 67 3.28 3.83 2.99
N GLU A 68 4.26 4.35 3.73
CA GLU A 68 4.19 5.64 4.41
C GLU A 68 4.98 6.69 3.62
N PHE A 69 4.36 7.84 3.40
CA PHE A 69 4.95 9.00 2.73
C PHE A 69 5.05 10.18 3.70
N THR A 70 6.22 10.79 3.80
CA THR A 70 6.47 11.98 4.65
C THR A 70 7.13 13.09 3.87
N GLY A 71 6.96 14.33 4.33
CA GLY A 71 7.51 15.52 3.66
C GLY A 71 6.97 15.68 2.23
N VAL A 72 5.68 15.38 2.03
CA VAL A 72 5.02 15.47 0.73
C VAL A 72 4.68 16.93 0.43
N THR A 73 5.21 17.43 -0.67
CA THR A 73 4.83 18.72 -1.27
C THR A 73 4.33 18.51 -2.69
N VAL A 74 3.93 19.57 -3.37
CA VAL A 74 3.48 19.51 -4.77
C VAL A 74 4.56 18.92 -5.70
N ASN A 75 5.84 19.14 -5.39
CA ASN A 75 6.96 18.79 -6.27
C ASN A 75 8.01 17.87 -5.61
N SER A 76 7.79 17.42 -4.38
CA SER A 76 8.76 16.61 -3.66
C SER A 76 8.12 15.63 -2.69
N VAL A 77 8.83 14.55 -2.42
CA VAL A 77 8.55 13.60 -1.34
C VAL A 77 9.88 13.34 -0.64
N GLU A 78 9.95 13.64 0.65
CA GLU A 78 11.17 13.42 1.44
C GLU A 78 11.40 11.92 1.68
N SER A 79 10.41 11.24 2.24
CA SER A 79 10.49 9.80 2.50
C SER A 79 9.28 9.07 1.93
N ALA A 80 9.54 7.85 1.48
CA ALA A 80 8.54 6.92 1.03
C ALA A 80 9.09 5.52 1.30
N ARG A 81 8.43 4.76 2.17
CA ARG A 81 8.92 3.47 2.65
C ARG A 81 7.78 2.49 2.87
N GLU A 82 8.07 1.22 2.70
CA GLU A 82 7.18 0.15 3.12
C GLU A 82 7.13 0.09 4.65
N ILE A 83 5.92 0.02 5.20
CA ILE A 83 5.67 -0.05 6.65
C ILE A 83 4.85 -1.28 7.05
N GLY A 84 4.29 -2.01 6.09
CA GLY A 84 3.51 -3.21 6.35
C GLY A 84 3.34 -4.08 5.12
N MET A 85 3.34 -5.39 5.33
CA MET A 85 3.02 -6.39 4.31
C MET A 85 1.97 -7.34 4.88
N LEU A 86 0.78 -7.29 4.32
CA LEU A 86 -0.37 -8.11 4.70
C LEU A 86 -0.42 -9.30 3.76
N ALA A 87 -0.03 -10.47 4.25
CA ALA A 87 0.01 -11.69 3.47
C ALA A 87 -1.32 -12.43 3.51
N HIS A 88 -1.74 -12.94 2.35
CA HIS A 88 -2.90 -13.80 2.20
C HIS A 88 -2.50 -15.12 1.55
N GLU A 89 -3.29 -16.18 1.80
CA GLU A 89 -3.12 -17.46 1.09
C GLU A 89 -3.63 -17.40 -0.35
N TYR A 90 -4.62 -16.55 -0.60
CA TYR A 90 -5.29 -16.39 -1.88
C TYR A 90 -5.09 -14.99 -2.44
N GLU A 91 -5.27 -14.84 -3.75
CA GLU A 91 -5.13 -13.54 -4.38
C GLU A 91 -6.09 -12.53 -3.76
N VAL A 92 -5.55 -11.37 -3.43
CA VAL A 92 -6.31 -10.24 -2.94
C VAL A 92 -6.84 -9.47 -4.14
N ASN A 93 -8.12 -9.12 -4.09
CA ASN A 93 -8.81 -8.44 -5.18
C ASN A 93 -8.99 -6.96 -4.90
N ASN A 94 -9.16 -6.58 -3.63
CA ASN A 94 -9.45 -5.20 -3.26
C ASN A 94 -8.98 -4.90 -1.83
N ALA A 95 -8.76 -3.62 -1.56
CA ALA A 95 -8.48 -3.09 -0.23
C ALA A 95 -9.19 -1.75 -0.02
N SER A 96 -9.62 -1.46 1.20
CA SER A 96 -10.23 -0.18 1.56
C SER A 96 -9.88 0.21 2.98
N TRP A 97 -9.46 1.46 3.16
CA TRP A 97 -9.29 2.05 4.49
C TRP A 97 -10.64 2.32 5.13
N ASN A 98 -10.70 2.27 6.46
CA ASN A 98 -11.81 2.83 7.20
C ASN A 98 -11.74 4.38 7.20
N ALA A 99 -12.83 5.04 7.60
CA ALA A 99 -12.92 6.50 7.56
C ALA A 99 -11.87 7.22 8.43
N SER A 100 -11.38 6.58 9.50
CA SER A 100 -10.35 7.14 10.37
C SER A 100 -8.91 6.89 9.87
N GLY A 101 -8.72 6.06 8.83
CA GLY A 101 -7.40 5.65 8.35
C GLY A 101 -6.63 4.73 9.31
N SER A 102 -7.29 4.20 10.34
CA SER A 102 -6.64 3.37 11.38
C SER A 102 -6.70 1.87 11.10
N ALA A 103 -7.55 1.45 10.17
CA ALA A 103 -7.71 0.06 9.79
C ALA A 103 -7.90 -0.08 8.28
N LEU A 104 -7.46 -1.21 7.74
CA LEU A 104 -7.63 -1.58 6.34
C LEU A 104 -8.44 -2.87 6.25
N ALA A 105 -9.43 -2.90 5.39
CA ALA A 105 -10.13 -4.12 4.98
C ALA A 105 -9.52 -4.63 3.67
N THR A 106 -9.29 -5.93 3.54
CA THR A 106 -8.88 -6.57 2.28
C THR A 106 -9.82 -7.73 1.94
N ALA A 107 -10.14 -7.90 0.66
CA ALA A 107 -11.00 -8.98 0.17
C ALA A 107 -10.21 -9.93 -0.74
N ALA A 108 -10.17 -11.21 -0.41
CA ALA A 108 -9.41 -12.22 -1.15
C ALA A 108 -10.31 -13.23 -1.88
N ARG A 109 -9.72 -14.02 -2.79
CA ARG A 109 -10.43 -15.03 -3.60
C ARG A 109 -10.97 -16.21 -2.80
N ASP A 110 -10.56 -16.38 -1.55
CA ASP A 110 -11.15 -17.34 -0.61
C ASP A 110 -12.56 -16.93 -0.14
N GLY A 111 -13.03 -15.75 -0.54
CA GLY A 111 -14.30 -15.20 -0.08
C GLY A 111 -14.23 -14.60 1.32
N VAL A 112 -13.03 -14.45 1.88
CA VAL A 112 -12.83 -13.89 3.22
C VAL A 112 -12.42 -12.43 3.11
N VAL A 113 -13.11 -11.57 3.87
CA VAL A 113 -12.67 -10.20 4.14
C VAL A 113 -11.88 -10.19 5.44
N ARG A 114 -10.67 -9.64 5.41
CA ARG A 114 -9.79 -9.51 6.57
C ARG A 114 -9.65 -8.05 6.96
N LEU A 115 -9.61 -7.79 8.26
CA LEU A 115 -9.41 -6.47 8.83
C LEU A 115 -8.04 -6.40 9.49
N TRP A 116 -7.30 -5.36 9.14
CA TRP A 116 -5.90 -5.17 9.52
C TRP A 116 -5.74 -3.87 10.29
N THR A 117 -4.88 -3.90 11.30
CA THR A 117 -4.52 -2.72 12.09
C THR A 117 -3.03 -2.74 12.41
N ALA A 118 -2.43 -1.56 12.55
CA ALA A 118 -1.07 -1.42 13.06
C ALA A 118 -1.08 -1.47 14.59
N ASN A 119 -0.19 -2.27 15.18
CA ASN A 119 0.06 -2.23 16.60
C ASN A 119 0.59 -0.83 16.99
N LEU A 120 0.00 -0.22 18.01
CA LEU A 120 0.32 1.16 18.41
C LEU A 120 1.74 1.32 18.96
N GLN A 121 2.34 0.27 19.53
CA GLN A 121 3.70 0.32 20.08
C GLN A 121 4.76 -0.03 19.03
N SER A 122 4.56 -1.13 18.29
CA SER A 122 5.57 -1.64 17.36
C SER A 122 5.41 -1.11 15.93
N GLY A 123 4.24 -0.56 15.58
CA GLY A 123 3.88 -0.23 14.21
C GLY A 123 3.65 -1.45 13.31
N ALA A 124 3.76 -2.67 13.86
CA ALA A 124 3.61 -3.90 13.10
C ALA A 124 2.14 -4.11 12.72
N TRP A 125 1.89 -4.39 11.45
CA TRP A 125 0.55 -4.69 10.96
C TRP A 125 0.15 -6.12 11.26
N GLN A 126 -1.09 -6.30 11.73
CA GLN A 126 -1.66 -7.59 12.05
C GLN A 126 -3.13 -7.67 11.67
N GLU A 127 -3.57 -8.87 11.34
CA GLU A 127 -4.99 -9.19 11.23
C GLU A 127 -5.61 -9.15 12.64
N TYR A 128 -6.75 -8.48 12.79
CA TYR A 128 -7.47 -8.45 14.06
C TYR A 128 -8.89 -9.03 13.97
N ALA A 129 -9.40 -9.24 12.77
CA ALA A 129 -10.68 -9.88 12.53
C ALA A 129 -10.79 -10.37 11.07
N GLU A 130 -11.62 -11.38 10.84
CA GLU A 130 -12.02 -11.85 9.52
C GLU A 130 -13.52 -12.17 9.45
N THR A 131 -14.09 -12.12 8.24
CA THR A 131 -15.50 -12.41 7.99
C THR A 131 -15.70 -13.04 6.60
N LYS A 132 -16.72 -13.90 6.46
CA LYS A 132 -17.07 -14.65 5.25
C LYS A 132 -18.45 -14.24 4.74
#